data_AF-A0A962HAX0-F1
#
_entry.id   AF-A0A962HAX0-F1
#
_cell.length_a   1.000
_cell.length_b   1.000
_cell.length_c   1.000
_cell.angle_alpha   90.00
_cell.angle_beta   90.00
_cell.angle_gamma   90.00
#
_symmetry.space_group_name_H-M   'P 1'
#
loop_
_entity.id
_entity.type
_entity.pdbx_description
1 polymer ?
#
loop_
_entity_poly.entity_id
_entity_poly.type
_entity_poly.pdbx_seq_one_letter_code
_entity_poly.pdbx_strand_id
1 'polypeptide(L)'
;MIETLILMAIGAVAGVMAGLLGIGGGLIVVPALAFWLPATGIPADVALHAAIATSLASISVTAAASAWAHHRRGGVDARALAWLTPGLILGSGGGALVVAGISRSSLTVFVASFCLLAAWQIARPR
;
A
#
# COMPACT_ATOMS: atom_id res chain seq x y z
N MET A 1 6.76 17.59 16.49
CA MET A 1 7.85 16.69 16.98
C MET A 1 7.30 15.31 17.36
N ILE A 2 6.19 15.24 18.09
CA ILE A 2 5.52 13.97 18.42
C ILE A 2 4.94 13.29 17.18
N GLU A 3 4.32 14.03 16.25
CA GLU A 3 3.71 13.41 15.05
C GLU A 3 4.75 12.72 14.15
N THR A 4 5.93 13.31 14.00
CA THR A 4 7.03 12.74 13.20
C THR A 4 7.50 11.41 13.78
N LEU A 5 7.56 11.31 15.10
CA LEU A 5 7.92 10.09 15.83
C LEU A 5 6.88 8.98 15.62
N ILE A 6 5.59 9.33 15.66
CA ILE A 6 4.48 8.41 15.38
C ILE A 6 4.57 7.88 13.94
N LEU A 7 4.77 8.77 12.96
CA LEU A 7 4.88 8.38 11.55
C LEU A 7 6.12 7.51 11.29
N MET A 8 7.26 7.79 11.94
CA MET A 8 8.44 6.94 11.87
C MET A 8 8.19 5.55 12.46
N ALA A 9 7.51 5.46 13.61
CA ALA A 9 7.17 4.19 14.24
C ALA A 9 6.23 3.35 13.35
N ILE A 10 5.18 3.99 12.80
CA ILE A 10 4.26 3.35 11.84
C ILE A 10 5.04 2.86 10.62
N GLY A 11 5.91 3.69 10.05
CA GLY A 11 6.75 3.33 8.91
C GLY A 11 7.67 2.15 9.18
N ALA A 12 8.32 2.12 10.35
CA ALA A 12 9.21 1.02 10.75
C ALA A 12 8.44 -0.31 10.92
N VAL A 13 7.32 -0.29 11.65
CA VAL A 13 6.47 -1.47 11.83
C VAL A 13 5.91 -1.96 10.50
N ALA A 14 5.37 -1.04 9.69
CA ALA A 14 4.83 -1.37 8.38
C ALA A 14 5.89 -1.96 7.44
N GLY A 15 7.12 -1.42 7.45
CA GLY A 15 8.23 -1.92 6.65
C GLY A 15 8.67 -3.33 7.04
N VAL A 16 8.80 -3.60 8.34
CA VAL A 16 9.14 -4.95 8.83
C VAL A 16 8.03 -5.96 8.46
N MET A 17 6.77 -5.60 8.72
CA MET A 17 5.63 -6.46 8.38
C MET A 17 5.49 -6.67 6.87
N ALA A 18 5.75 -5.65 6.06
CA ALA A 18 5.77 -5.76 4.61
C ALA A 18 6.84 -6.75 4.13
N GLY A 19 8.02 -6.73 4.74
CA GLY A 19 9.11 -7.67 4.44
C GLY A 19 8.82 -9.10 4.87
N LEU A 20 8.19 -9.30 6.04
CA LEU A 20 7.86 -10.63 6.57
C LEU A 20 6.67 -11.29 5.85
N LEU A 21 5.61 -10.53 5.57
CA LEU A 21 4.40 -11.05 4.94
C LEU A 21 4.40 -10.95 3.41
N GLY A 22 5.30 -10.16 2.81
CA GLY A 22 5.37 -9.97 1.36
C GLY A 22 4.21 -9.18 0.73
N ILE A 23 3.31 -8.62 1.54
CA ILE A 23 2.10 -7.89 1.12
C ILE A 23 2.36 -6.42 0.72
N GLY A 24 3.61 -5.95 0.76
CA GLY A 24 3.97 -4.63 0.27
C GLY A 24 3.42 -3.46 1.11
N GLY A 25 3.19 -3.63 2.42
CA GLY A 25 2.99 -2.53 3.39
C GLY A 25 1.70 -1.71 3.32
N GLY A 26 1.02 -1.66 2.17
CA GLY A 26 -0.17 -0.82 1.96
C GLY A 26 -1.35 -1.18 2.84
N LEU A 27 -1.49 -2.46 3.20
CA LEU A 27 -2.51 -2.94 4.13
C LEU A 27 -2.39 -2.31 5.53
N ILE A 28 -1.19 -1.85 5.90
CA ILE A 28 -0.92 -1.23 7.20
C ILE A 28 -0.88 0.30 7.05
N VAL A 29 -0.16 0.81 6.05
CA VAL A 29 0.09 2.26 5.89
C VAL A 29 -1.17 3.02 5.51
N VAL A 30 -2.01 2.50 4.59
CA VAL A 30 -3.23 3.19 4.14
C VAL A 30 -4.22 3.42 5.28
N PRO A 31 -4.68 2.40 6.05
CA PRO A 31 -5.62 2.63 7.13
C PRO A 31 -5.02 3.46 8.27
N ALA A 32 -3.72 3.29 8.57
CA ALA A 32 -3.05 4.11 9.59
C ALA A 32 -3.06 5.61 9.23
N LEU A 33 -2.72 5.94 7.98
CA LEU A 33 -2.76 7.32 7.49
C LEU A 33 -4.19 7.83 7.35
N ALA A 34 -5.12 7.02 6.86
CA ALA A 34 -6.52 7.41 6.73
C ALA A 34 -7.17 7.76 8.09
N PHE A 35 -6.70 7.14 9.18
CA PHE A 35 -7.13 7.48 10.54
C PHE A 35 -6.39 8.69 11.11
N TRP A 36 -5.08 8.84 10.83
CA TRP A 36 -4.25 9.89 11.42
C TRP A 36 -4.39 11.27 10.74
N LEU A 37 -4.48 11.33 9.41
CA LEU A 37 -4.54 12.60 8.66
C LEU A 37 -5.73 13.49 9.06
N PRO A 38 -6.97 12.95 9.25
CA PRO A 38 -8.08 13.77 9.74
C PRO A 38 -7.83 14.36 11.13
N ALA A 39 -7.09 13.65 12.00
CA ALA A 39 -6.76 14.11 13.34
C ALA A 39 -5.75 15.28 13.33
N THR A 40 -5.00 15.45 12.25
CA THR A 40 -4.07 16.59 12.06
C THR A 40 -4.72 17.79 11.37
N GLY A 41 -6.05 17.80 11.22
CA GLY A 41 -6.80 18.89 10.59
C GLY A 41 -6.89 18.83 9.07
N ILE A 42 -6.46 17.73 8.45
CA ILE A 42 -6.65 17.54 7.00
C ILE A 42 -8.12 17.21 6.74
N PRO A 43 -8.79 17.93 5.84
CA PRO A 43 -10.17 17.66 5.49
C PRO A 43 -10.34 16.19 5.11
N ALA A 44 -11.36 15.55 5.70
CA ALA A 44 -11.55 14.12 5.55
C ALA A 44 -11.55 13.76 4.06
N ASP A 45 -12.17 14.59 3.19
CA ASP A 45 -12.29 14.54 1.73
C ASP A 45 -10.99 14.27 0.97
N VAL A 46 -9.88 14.85 1.42
CA VAL A 46 -8.58 14.69 0.80
C VAL A 46 -7.74 13.63 1.52
N ALA A 47 -8.00 13.39 2.81
CA ALA A 47 -7.19 12.51 3.65
C ALA A 47 -7.05 11.08 3.11
N LEU A 48 -8.14 10.48 2.58
CA LEU A 48 -8.08 9.12 2.04
C LEU A 48 -7.22 9.04 0.76
N HIS A 49 -7.37 10.00 -0.14
CA HIS A 49 -6.56 10.07 -1.37
C HIS A 49 -5.09 10.31 -1.04
N ALA A 50 -4.80 11.22 -0.10
CA ALA A 50 -3.46 11.47 0.40
C ALA A 50 -2.85 10.21 1.04
N ALA A 51 -3.61 9.49 1.89
CA ALA A 51 -3.16 8.25 2.50
C ALA A 51 -2.79 7.18 1.46
N ILE A 52 -3.63 6.99 0.43
CA ILE A 52 -3.37 6.05 -0.68
C ILE A 52 -2.13 6.48 -1.46
N ALA A 53 -2.01 7.76 -1.83
CA ALA A 53 -0.88 8.28 -2.60
C ALA A 53 0.44 8.19 -1.82
N THR A 54 0.46 8.59 -0.55
CA THR A 54 1.64 8.48 0.32
C THR A 54 2.05 7.04 0.54
N SER A 55 1.08 6.14 0.74
CA SER A 55 1.35 4.71 0.82
C SER A 55 1.99 4.20 -0.47
N LEU A 56 1.40 4.48 -1.64
CA LEU A 56 1.97 4.07 -2.93
C LEU A 56 3.40 4.57 -3.14
N ALA A 57 3.69 5.82 -2.76
CA ALA A 57 5.05 6.36 -2.83
C ALA A 57 6.03 5.54 -1.97
N SER A 58 5.66 5.25 -0.73
CA SER A 58 6.47 4.42 0.19
C SER A 58 6.68 3.01 -0.34
N ILE A 59 5.61 2.37 -0.80
CA ILE A 59 5.63 1.00 -1.35
C ILE A 59 6.52 0.93 -2.58
N SER A 60 6.45 1.93 -3.47
CA SER A 60 7.27 1.96 -4.69
C SER A 60 8.76 1.93 -4.36
N VAL A 61 9.20 2.67 -3.34
CA VAL A 61 10.59 2.66 -2.87
C VAL A 61 10.98 1.29 -2.30
N THR A 62 10.15 0.73 -1.43
CA THR A 62 10.43 -0.60 -0.81
C THR A 62 10.40 -1.75 -1.82
N ALA A 63 9.50 -1.69 -2.80
CA ALA A 63 9.38 -2.66 -3.89
C ALA A 63 10.61 -2.59 -4.81
N ALA A 64 11.07 -1.39 -5.16
CA ALA A 64 12.29 -1.21 -5.94
C ALA A 64 13.52 -1.77 -5.20
N ALA A 65 13.66 -1.50 -3.90
CA ALA A 65 14.74 -2.06 -3.09
C ALA A 65 14.67 -3.60 -3.03
N SER A 66 13.47 -4.16 -2.85
CA SER A 66 13.25 -5.62 -2.80
C SER A 66 13.56 -6.30 -4.14
N ALA A 67 13.12 -5.69 -5.23
CA ALA A 67 13.39 -6.15 -6.60
C ALA A 67 14.88 -6.12 -6.90
N TRP A 68 15.57 -5.04 -6.53
CA TRP A 68 17.02 -4.93 -6.70
C TRP A 68 17.78 -5.99 -5.91
N ALA A 69 17.36 -6.26 -4.67
CA ALA A 69 17.95 -7.33 -3.85
C ALA A 69 17.75 -8.73 -4.47
N HIS A 70 16.58 -9.00 -5.05
CA HIS A 70 16.32 -10.27 -5.76
C HIS A 70 17.14 -10.38 -7.06
N HIS A 71 17.24 -9.29 -7.81
CA HIS A 71 18.05 -9.24 -9.03
C HIS A 71 19.52 -9.53 -8.73
N ARG A 72 20.08 -8.93 -7.67
CA ARG A 72 21.46 -9.20 -7.24
C ARG A 72 21.72 -10.66 -6.82
N ARG A 73 20.70 -11.38 -6.38
CA ARG A 73 20.80 -12.80 -6.00
C ARG A 73 20.62 -13.75 -7.18
N GLY A 74 20.43 -13.24 -8.40
CA GLY A 74 20.20 -14.05 -9.60
C GLY A 74 18.84 -14.75 -9.63
N GLY A 75 17.92 -14.41 -8.72
CA GLY A 75 16.62 -15.07 -8.57
C GLY A 75 15.51 -14.49 -9.47
N VAL A 76 15.85 -13.72 -10.51
CA VAL A 76 14.87 -13.05 -11.36
C VAL A 76 14.75 -13.78 -12.69
N ASP A 77 13.59 -14.37 -12.95
CA ASP A 77 13.23 -14.90 -14.26
C ASP A 77 12.86 -13.75 -15.21
N ALA A 78 13.74 -13.46 -16.16
CA ALA A 78 13.56 -12.40 -17.14
C ALA A 78 12.34 -12.62 -18.05
N ARG A 79 11.97 -13.89 -18.31
CA ARG A 79 10.79 -14.23 -19.10
C ARG A 79 9.52 -13.92 -18.31
N ALA A 80 9.47 -14.32 -17.04
CA ALA A 80 8.34 -13.98 -16.17
C ALA A 80 8.19 -12.45 -16.04
N LEU A 81 9.30 -11.73 -15.85
CA LEU A 81 9.29 -10.27 -15.78
C LEU A 81 8.73 -9.64 -17.05
N ALA A 82 9.17 -10.08 -18.24
CA ALA A 82 8.71 -9.55 -19.51
C ALA A 82 7.20 -9.75 -19.74
N TRP A 83 6.65 -10.88 -19.28
CA TRP A 83 5.21 -11.18 -19.39
C TRP A 83 4.36 -10.45 -18.34
N LEU A 84 4.87 -10.28 -17.12
CA LEU A 84 4.13 -9.64 -16.03
C LEU A 84 4.13 -8.11 -16.14
N THR A 85 5.21 -7.50 -16.62
CA THR A 85 5.37 -6.05 -16.72
C THR A 85 4.24 -5.34 -17.47
N PRO A 86 3.84 -5.74 -18.70
CA PRO A 86 2.76 -5.07 -19.42
C PRO A 86 1.42 -5.20 -18.70
N GLY A 87 1.13 -6.37 -18.11
CA GLY A 87 -0.06 -6.57 -17.29
C GLY A 87 -0.08 -5.68 -16.05
N LEU A 88 1.07 -5.49 -15.41
CA LEU A 88 1.22 -4.60 -14.26
C LEU A 88 0.96 -3.14 -14.65
N ILE A 89 1.56 -2.66 -15.74
CA ILE A 89 1.40 -1.28 -16.23
C ILE A 89 -0.06 -1.00 -16.61
N LEU A 90 -0.67 -1.89 -17.40
CA LEU A 90 -2.05 -1.73 -17.85
C LEU A 90 -3.03 -1.84 -16.69
N GLY A 91 -2.80 -2.79 -15.78
CA GLY A 91 -3.64 -2.98 -14.60
C GLY A 91 -3.56 -1.80 -13.62
N SER A 92 -2.34 -1.34 -13.29
CA SER A 92 -2.16 -0.20 -12.38
C SER A 92 -2.65 1.10 -12.98
N GLY A 93 -2.37 1.33 -14.27
CA GLY A 93 -2.84 2.51 -15.00
C GLY A 93 -4.36 2.53 -15.13
N GLY A 94 -4.96 1.41 -15.55
CA GLY A 94 -6.41 1.27 -15.64
C GLY A 94 -7.10 1.42 -14.28
N GLY A 95 -6.56 0.80 -13.23
CA GLY A 95 -7.06 0.95 -11.87
C GLY A 95 -7.02 2.39 -11.36
N ALA A 96 -5.93 3.12 -11.63
CA ALA A 96 -5.81 4.53 -11.26
C ALA A 96 -6.86 5.42 -11.96
N LEU A 97 -7.12 5.17 -13.25
CA LEU A 97 -8.16 5.88 -14.00
C LEU A 97 -9.57 5.58 -13.47
N VAL A 98 -9.83 4.32 -13.11
CA VAL A 98 -11.11 3.91 -12.52
C VAL A 98 -11.32 4.58 -11.17
N VAL A 99 -10.33 4.57 -10.29
CA VAL A 99 -10.41 5.20 -8.96
C VAL A 99 -10.70 6.70 -9.05
N ALA A 100 -10.17 7.40 -10.06
CA ALA A 100 -10.40 8.83 -10.25
C ALA A 100 -11.89 9.19 -10.45
N GLY A 101 -12.71 8.25 -10.91
CA GLY A 101 -14.16 8.44 -11.09
C GLY A 101 -15.02 7.94 -9.92
N ILE A 102 -14.44 7.32 -8.89
CA ILE A 102 -15.19 6.70 -7.80
C ILE A 102 -15.46 7.71 -6.68
N SER A 103 -16.69 7.69 -6.14
CA SER A 103 -17.04 8.53 -5.00
C SER A 103 -16.27 8.14 -3.74
N ARG A 104 -15.96 9.12 -2.89
CA ARG A 104 -15.32 8.93 -1.59
C ARG A 104 -15.93 7.79 -0.75
N SER A 105 -17.26 7.75 -0.68
CA SER A 105 -17.96 6.78 0.17
C SER A 105 -17.68 5.37 -0.32
N SER A 106 -17.82 5.15 -1.63
CA SER A 106 -17.52 3.86 -2.26
C SER A 106 -16.06 3.46 -2.10
N LEU A 107 -15.11 4.39 -2.28
CA LEU A 107 -13.69 4.10 -2.10
C LEU A 107 -13.36 3.73 -0.64
N THR A 108 -13.96 4.41 0.32
CA THR A 108 -13.79 4.13 1.76
C THR A 108 -14.31 2.74 2.09
N VAL A 109 -15.51 2.38 1.64
CA VAL A 109 -16.11 1.05 1.85
C VAL A 109 -15.27 -0.04 1.17
N PHE A 110 -14.74 0.22 -0.02
CA PHE A 110 -13.85 -0.70 -0.72
C PHE A 110 -12.57 -0.97 0.08
N VAL A 111 -11.85 0.09 0.49
CA VAL A 111 -10.62 -0.05 1.28
C VAL A 111 -10.90 -0.71 2.63
N ALA A 112 -11.97 -0.33 3.31
CA ALA A 112 -12.35 -0.92 4.60
C ALA A 112 -12.69 -2.40 4.48
N SER A 113 -13.50 -2.78 3.49
CA SER A 113 -13.86 -4.19 3.25
C SER A 113 -12.64 -5.03 2.86
N PHE A 114 -11.75 -4.52 2.01
CA PHE A 114 -10.48 -5.17 1.69
C PHE A 114 -9.61 -5.40 2.94
N CYS A 115 -9.47 -4.38 3.79
CA CYS A 115 -8.71 -4.50 5.04
C CYS A 115 -9.31 -5.54 6.00
N LEU A 116 -10.64 -5.55 6.14
CA LEU A 116 -11.35 -6.54 6.97
C LEU A 116 -11.19 -7.96 6.43
N LEU A 117 -11.28 -8.14 5.11
CA LEU A 117 -11.06 -9.44 4.46
C LEU A 117 -9.64 -9.95 4.68
N ALA A 118 -8.64 -9.09 4.51
CA ALA A 118 -7.24 -9.46 4.74
C ALA A 118 -6.98 -9.79 6.22
N ALA A 119 -7.52 -9.00 7.14
CA ALA A 119 -7.45 -9.27 8.57
C ALA A 119 -8.08 -10.63 8.92
N TRP A 120 -9.24 -10.94 8.33
CA TRP A 120 -9.91 -12.23 8.50
C TRP A 120 -9.09 -13.41 7.94
N GLN A 121 -8.46 -13.25 6.78
CA GLN A 121 -7.59 -14.29 6.21
C GLN A 121 -6.37 -14.57 7.08
N ILE A 122 -5.79 -13.55 7.71
CA ILE A 122 -4.66 -13.70 8.63
C ILE A 122 -5.11 -14.33 9.96
N ALA A 123 -6.29 -13.96 10.46
CA ALA A 123 -6.83 -14.45 11.72
C ALA A 123 -7.34 -15.91 11.65
N ARG A 124 -7.62 -16.42 10.45
CA ARG A 124 -8.06 -17.81 10.28
C ARG A 124 -6.89 -18.75 10.62
N PRO A 125 -6.99 -19.57 11.69
CA PRO A 125 -6.00 -20.60 11.94
C PRO A 125 -6.03 -21.59 10.78
N ARG A 126 -4.86 -21.85 10.18
CA ARG A 126 -4.69 -22.89 9.15
C ARG A 126 -4.64 -24.27 9.77
#